data_AF-A0A819KF17-F1
#
_entry.id   AF-A0A819KF17-F1
#
_cell.length_a   1.000
_cell.length_b   1.000
_cell.length_c   1.000
_cell.angle_alpha   90.00
_cell.angle_beta   90.00
_cell.angle_gamma   90.00
#
_symmetry.space_group_name_H-M   'P 1'
#
loop_
_entity.id
_entity.type
_entity.pdbx_description
1 polymer ?
#
loop_
_entity_poly.entity_id
_entity_poly.type
_entity_poly.pdbx_seq_one_letter_code
_entity_poly.pdbx_strand_id
1 'polypeptide(L)'
;MAQQIYKLFIRNLPWTISSHELRTYFSQFGYVTRATVLYNNDTGLSRGFGYVDFNKREAFEAVMSQPQHILEGQRLRVEEGTSKRRYSNKDDSSSMNYDKKRENINTQLEEQF
;
A
#
# COMPACT_ATOMS: atom_id res chain seq x y z
N MET A 1 -8.72 22.43 4.92
CA MET A 1 -7.25 22.33 4.96
C MET A 1 -6.84 21.08 4.18
N ALA A 2 -5.87 21.17 3.28
CA ALA A 2 -5.38 19.99 2.58
C ALA A 2 -4.46 19.21 3.53
N GLN A 3 -4.76 17.95 3.80
CA GLN A 3 -3.88 17.07 4.56
C GLN A 3 -2.79 16.57 3.61
N GLN A 4 -1.52 16.86 3.91
CA GLN A 4 -0.39 16.33 3.14
C GLN A 4 -0.25 14.83 3.43
N ILE A 5 -0.20 14.01 2.39
CA ILE A 5 0.09 12.59 2.50
C ILE A 5 1.53 12.35 2.05
N TYR A 6 2.25 11.54 2.83
CA TYR A 6 3.61 11.10 2.52
C TYR A 6 3.53 9.66 2.02
N LYS A 7 3.69 9.48 0.71
CA LYS A 7 3.54 8.19 0.05
C LYS A 7 4.90 7.53 -0.14
N LEU A 8 4.96 6.25 0.15
CA LEU A 8 6.08 5.37 -0.15
C LEU A 8 5.73 4.40 -1.25
N PHE A 9 6.71 4.10 -2.09
CA PHE A 9 6.66 3.01 -3.04
C PHE A 9 7.60 1.89 -2.60
N ILE A 10 7.08 0.68 -2.54
CA ILE A 10 7.80 -0.49 -2.05
C ILE A 10 7.90 -1.50 -3.20
N ARG A 11 9.13 -1.86 -3.57
CA ARG A 11 9.43 -2.91 -4.56
C ARG A 11 10.15 -4.08 -3.91
N ASN A 12 10.18 -5.20 -4.64
CA ASN A 12 10.82 -6.44 -4.23
C ASN A 12 10.15 -7.03 -2.97
N LEU A 13 8.82 -6.94 -2.92
CA LEU A 13 8.02 -7.59 -1.88
C LEU A 13 7.89 -9.09 -2.18
N PRO A 14 8.01 -9.95 -1.15
CA PRO A 14 7.67 -11.36 -1.28
C PRO A 14 6.22 -11.50 -1.71
N TRP A 15 5.92 -12.52 -2.52
CA TRP A 15 4.55 -12.75 -3.00
C TRP A 15 3.57 -13.20 -1.92
N THR A 16 4.11 -13.72 -0.81
CA THR A 16 3.43 -14.13 0.40
C THR A 16 2.94 -12.93 1.23
N ILE A 17 3.56 -11.76 1.08
CA ILE A 17 3.26 -10.59 1.91
C ILE A 17 1.98 -9.89 1.48
N SER A 18 1.09 -9.77 2.46
CA SER A 18 -0.18 -9.07 2.35
C SER A 18 -0.08 -7.58 2.71
N SER A 19 -1.09 -6.80 2.31
CA SER A 19 -1.22 -5.39 2.71
C SER A 19 -1.26 -5.21 4.23
N HIS A 20 -1.73 -6.22 4.97
CA HIS A 20 -1.80 -6.20 6.43
C HIS A 20 -0.40 -6.30 7.04
N GLU A 21 0.42 -7.26 6.61
CA GLU A 21 1.79 -7.43 7.09
C GLU A 21 2.67 -6.25 6.71
N LEU A 22 2.50 -5.73 5.49
CA LEU A 22 3.16 -4.51 5.05
C LEU A 22 2.82 -3.34 5.99
N ARG A 23 1.54 -3.16 6.32
CA ARG A 23 1.10 -2.14 7.28
C ARG A 23 1.72 -2.36 8.65
N THR A 24 1.70 -3.58 9.16
CA THR A 24 2.22 -3.92 10.48
C THR A 24 3.71 -3.59 10.58
N TYR A 25 4.50 -3.98 9.57
CA TYR A 25 5.92 -3.65 9.51
C TYR A 25 6.16 -2.14 9.48
N PHE A 26 5.51 -1.41 8.58
CA PHE A 26 5.72 0.04 8.48
C PHE A 26 5.10 0.84 9.64
N SER A 27 4.21 0.24 10.42
CA SER A 27 3.62 0.89 11.61
C SER A 27 4.63 1.13 12.73
N GLN A 28 5.80 0.47 12.69
CA GLN A 28 6.89 0.73 13.64
C GLN A 28 7.52 2.13 13.49
N PHE A 29 7.38 2.76 12.32
CA PHE A 29 7.91 4.10 12.05
C PHE A 29 6.89 5.20 12.32
N GLY A 30 5.61 4.86 12.38
CA GLY A 30 4.53 5.79 12.66
C GLY A 30 3.18 5.28 12.16
N TYR A 31 2.15 6.13 12.26
CA TYR A 31 0.80 5.75 11.88
C TYR A 31 0.62 5.63 10.37
N VAL A 32 0.48 4.39 9.89
CA VAL A 32 0.16 4.10 8.48
C VAL A 32 -1.33 4.36 8.24
N THR A 33 -1.64 5.32 7.36
CA THR A 33 -3.01 5.64 6.97
C THR A 33 -3.55 4.65 5.95
N ARG A 34 -2.72 4.21 5.00
CA ARG A 34 -3.09 3.25 3.97
C ARG A 34 -1.91 2.37 3.60
N ALA A 35 -2.14 1.08 3.39
CA ALA A 35 -1.17 0.15 2.83
C ALA A 35 -1.85 -0.67 1.74
N THR A 36 -1.22 -0.82 0.58
CA THR A 36 -1.79 -1.52 -0.57
C THR A 36 -0.70 -2.33 -1.27
N VAL A 37 -0.86 -3.65 -1.31
CA VAL A 37 -0.09 -4.53 -2.19
C VAL A 37 -0.87 -4.71 -3.49
N LEU A 38 -0.19 -4.66 -4.64
CA LEU A 38 -0.84 -4.88 -5.93
C LEU A 38 -0.75 -6.36 -6.32
N TYR A 39 -1.88 -6.90 -6.75
CA TYR A 39 -2.02 -8.29 -7.17
C TYR A 39 -2.37 -8.33 -8.66
N ASN A 40 -1.91 -9.38 -9.34
CA ASN A 40 -2.34 -9.72 -10.69
C ASN A 40 -3.79 -10.22 -10.63
N ASN A 41 -4.68 -9.62 -11.41
CA ASN A 41 -6.10 -9.97 -11.40
C ASN A 41 -6.37 -11.36 -12.03
N ASP A 42 -5.52 -11.81 -12.94
CA ASP A 42 -5.68 -13.10 -13.64
C ASP A 42 -5.20 -14.27 -12.79
N THR A 43 -4.08 -14.11 -12.07
CA THR A 43 -3.47 -15.19 -11.27
C THR A 43 -3.70 -15.07 -9.78
N GLY A 44 -4.18 -13.92 -9.29
CA GLY A 44 -4.31 -13.61 -7.87
C GLY A 44 -2.97 -13.41 -7.14
N LEU A 45 -1.84 -13.53 -7.85
CA LEU A 45 -0.50 -13.44 -7.25
C LEU A 45 -0.08 -11.99 -7.07
N SER A 46 0.62 -11.69 -5.97
CA SER A 46 1.22 -10.37 -5.75
C SER A 46 2.20 -10.03 -6.87
N ARG A 47 2.16 -8.79 -7.36
CA ARG A 47 3.13 -8.29 -8.35
C ARG A 47 4.48 -7.94 -7.73
N GLY A 48 4.65 -8.18 -6.42
CA GLY A 48 5.90 -7.91 -5.70
C GLY A 48 6.16 -6.42 -5.46
N PHE A 49 5.11 -5.59 -5.49
CA PHE A 49 5.20 -4.18 -5.17
C PHE A 49 3.92 -3.64 -4.51
N GLY A 50 4.05 -2.52 -3.81
CA GLY A 50 2.97 -1.90 -3.07
C GLY A 50 3.25 -0.45 -2.68
N TYR A 51 2.28 0.16 -2.01
CA TYR A 51 2.33 1.53 -1.53
C TYR A 51 1.96 1.61 -0.05
N VAL A 52 2.58 2.55 0.65
CA VAL A 52 2.27 2.88 2.05
C VAL A 52 2.13 4.39 2.16
N ASP A 53 1.03 4.85 2.76
CA ASP A 53 0.76 6.25 3.01
C ASP A 53 0.89 6.55 4.52
N PHE A 54 1.57 7.65 4.83
CA PHE A 54 1.67 8.23 6.16
C PHE A 54 1.01 9.60 6.22
N ASN A 55 0.47 9.95 7.38
CA ASN A 55 -0.03 11.30 7.67
C ASN A 55 1.03 12.23 8.30
N LYS A 56 2.20 11.69 8.67
CA LYS A 56 3.29 12.43 9.31
C LYS A 56 4.56 12.34 8.49
N ARG A 57 5.24 13.47 8.36
CA ARG A 57 6.55 13.57 7.70
C ARG A 57 7.63 12.76 8.41
N GLU A 58 7.63 12.80 9.74
CA GLU A 58 8.62 12.12 10.58
C GLU A 58 8.65 10.60 10.31
N ALA A 59 7.48 9.98 10.14
CA ALA A 59 7.39 8.56 9.84
C ALA A 59 7.97 8.24 8.44
N PHE A 60 7.71 9.09 7.46
CA PHE A 60 8.26 8.96 6.12
C PHE A 60 9.79 9.12 6.11
N GLU A 61 10.31 10.14 6.80
CA GLU A 61 11.75 10.39 6.89
C GLU A 61 12.47 9.29 7.67
N ALA A 62 11.85 8.73 8.72
CA ALA A 62 12.39 7.59 9.46
C ALA A 62 12.55 6.35 8.57
N VAL A 63 11.56 6.07 7.72
CA VAL A 63 11.64 4.99 6.73
C VAL A 63 12.76 5.26 5.73
N MET A 64 12.80 6.46 5.13
CA MET A 64 13.83 6.83 4.15
C MET A 64 15.25 6.83 4.70
N SER A 65 15.41 7.12 5.99
CA SER A 65 16.71 7.14 6.67
C SER A 65 17.23 5.73 6.98
N GLN A 66 16.37 4.72 6.96
CA GLN A 66 16.78 3.36 7.22
C GLN A 66 17.48 2.76 5.98
N PRO A 67 18.71 2.24 6.12
CA PRO A 67 19.47 1.75 4.97
C PRO A 67 18.87 0.50 4.32
N GLN A 68 18.16 -0.32 5.08
CA GLN A 68 17.60 -1.56 4.59
C GLN A 68 16.33 -1.95 5.35
N HIS A 69 15.31 -2.35 4.60
CA HIS A 69 14.11 -2.98 5.13
C HIS A 69 14.11 -4.46 4.74
N ILE A 70 13.77 -5.33 5.69
CA ILE A 70 13.76 -6.78 5.46
C ILE A 70 12.43 -7.34 5.94
N LEU A 71 11.78 -8.15 5.12
CA LEU A 71 10.51 -8.81 5.42
C LEU A 71 10.57 -10.23 4.86
N GLU A 72 10.29 -11.23 5.70
CA GLU A 72 10.47 -12.67 5.38
C GLU A 72 11.85 -13.01 4.81
N GLY A 73 12.90 -12.35 5.29
CA GLY A 73 14.27 -12.55 4.81
C GLY A 73 14.57 -11.91 3.44
N GLN A 74 13.60 -11.28 2.79
CA GLN A 74 13.82 -10.52 1.56
C GLN A 74 14.04 -9.04 1.82
N ARG A 75 15.00 -8.45 1.10
CA ARG A 75 15.30 -7.02 1.17
C ARG A 75 14.28 -6.25 0.35
N LEU A 76 13.55 -5.36 0.99
CA LEU A 76 12.62 -4.46 0.31
C LEU A 76 13.38 -3.24 -0.21
N ARG A 77 12.97 -2.75 -1.39
CA ARG A 77 13.39 -1.45 -1.89
C ARG A 77 12.29 -0.45 -1.61
N VAL A 78 12.62 0.61 -0.87
CA VAL A 78 11.67 1.67 -0.54
C VAL A 78 12.12 2.94 -1.24
N GLU A 79 11.19 3.58 -1.95
CA GLU A 79 11.41 4.81 -2.71
C GLU A 79 10.32 5.83 -2.35
N GLU A 80 10.62 7.12 -2.54
CA GLU A 80 9.60 8.16 -2.42
C GLU A 80 8.52 7.93 -3.48
N GLY A 81 7.29 7.76 -3.01
CA GLY A 81 6.15 7.60 -3.88
C GLY A 81 5.74 8.95 -4.44
N THR A 82 5.72 9.08 -5.77
CA THR A 82 5.22 10.32 -6.37
C THR A 82 3.75 10.50 -6.00
N SER A 83 3.47 11.53 -5.19
CA SER A 83 2.13 12.07 -5.05
C SER A 83 1.81 12.89 -6.30
N LYS A 84 1.79 12.24 -7.47
CA LYS A 84 1.21 12.87 -8.65
C LYS A 84 -0.28 13.09 -8.35
N ARG A 85 -0.64 14.30 -7.92
CA ARG A 85 -1.97 14.83 -8.21
C ARG A 85 -2.12 14.70 -9.72
N ARG A 86 -3.02 13.79 -10.12
CA ARG A 86 -3.23 13.27 -11.48
C ARG A 86 -2.21 12.21 -11.90
N TYR A 87 -2.65 10.97 -11.80
CA TYR A 87 -2.21 9.86 -12.64
C TYR A 87 -2.38 10.28 -14.11
N SER A 88 -1.36 10.92 -14.68
CA SER A 88 -1.33 11.28 -16.09
C SER A 88 -1.05 10.01 -16.89
N ASN A 89 -2.13 9.42 -17.42
CA ASN A 89 -2.20 8.44 -18.51
C ASN A 89 -0.84 8.09 -19.14
N LYS A 90 -0.29 6.94 -18.75
CA LYS A 90 0.52 6.02 -19.56
C LYS A 90 0.93 4.86 -18.63
N ASP A 91 0.36 3.68 -18.90
CA ASP A 91 0.78 2.37 -18.40
C ASP A 91 0.40 1.92 -16.97
N ASP A 92 -0.90 1.71 -16.67
CA ASP A 92 -1.41 0.56 -15.86
C ASP A 92 -2.96 0.56 -15.89
N SER A 93 -3.54 -0.02 -16.94
CA SER A 93 -4.99 -0.07 -17.19
C SER A 93 -5.74 -1.08 -16.31
N SER A 94 -5.41 -1.25 -15.03
CA SER A 94 -6.04 -2.33 -14.21
C SER A 94 -6.25 -2.04 -12.72
N SER A 95 -5.98 -0.83 -12.24
CA SER A 95 -6.06 -0.54 -10.79
C SER A 95 -7.12 0.51 -10.42
N MET A 96 -8.37 0.30 -10.90
CA MET A 96 -9.56 1.04 -10.44
C MET A 96 -10.73 0.07 -10.23
N ASN A 97 -10.58 -0.90 -9.32
CA ASN A 97 -11.75 -1.72 -8.90
C ASN A 97 -11.73 -2.24 -7.46
N TYR A 98 -10.63 -2.09 -6.70
CA TYR A 98 -10.55 -2.71 -5.37
C TYR A 98 -11.26 -1.94 -4.25
N ASP A 99 -11.41 -0.63 -4.36
CA ASP A 99 -12.12 0.18 -3.34
C ASP A 99 -13.66 0.03 -3.41
N LYS A 100 -14.24 -0.40 -4.54
CA LYS A 100 -15.70 -0.44 -4.71
C LYS A 100 -16.37 -1.76 -4.34
N LYS A 101 -15.60 -2.84 -4.14
CA LYS A 101 -16.17 -4.19 -3.86
C LYS A 101 -16.37 -4.48 -2.37
N ARG A 102 -15.74 -3.74 -1.46
CA ARG A 102 -15.89 -3.97 -0.01
C ARG A 102 -17.15 -3.35 0.61
N GLU A 103 -17.80 -2.40 -0.06
CA GLU A 103 -19.03 -1.79 0.45
C GLU A 103 -20.28 -2.65 0.16
N ASN A 104 -20.26 -3.52 -0.87
CA ASN A 104 -21.42 -4.34 -1.24
C ASN A 104 -21.58 -5.65 -0.44
N ILE A 105 -20.58 -6.08 0.33
CA ILE A 105 -20.69 -7.32 1.15
C ILE A 105 -21.26 -7.06 2.55
N ASN A 106 -21.16 -5.83 3.06
CA ASN A 106 -21.65 -5.52 4.40
C ASN A 106 -23.16 -5.21 4.46
N THR A 107 -23.82 -4.95 3.33
CA THR A 107 -25.25 -4.55 3.32
C THR A 107 -26.22 -5.73 3.30
N GLN A 108 -25.78 -6.96 2.98
CA GLN A 108 -26.71 -8.09 2.78
C GLN A 108 -26.90 -9.01 4.00
N LEU A 109 -26.41 -8.63 5.19
CA LEU A 109 -26.59 -9.41 6.42
C LEU A 109 -27.59 -8.81 7.41
N GLU A 110 -28.28 -7.71 7.08
CA GLU A 110 -29.32 -7.10 7.94
C GLU A 110 -30.76 -7.28 7.42
N GLU A 111 -31.01 -8.20 6.48
CA GLU A 111 -32.39 -8.56 6.03
C GLU A 111 -32.76 -10.03 6.33
N GLN A 112 -32.24 -10.59 7.43
CA GLN A 112 -32.61 -11.93 7.91
C GLN A 112 -32.99 -11.98 9.40
N PHE A 113 -33.34 -10.85 10.01
CA PHE A 113 -34.08 -10.80 11.27
C PHE A 113 -35.25 -9.82 11.18
#